data_AF-T1C5K0-F1
#
_entry.id   AF-T1C5K0-F1
#
_cell.length_a   1.000
_cell.length_b   1.000
_cell.length_c   1.000
_cell.angle_alpha   90.00
_cell.angle_beta   90.00
_cell.angle_gamma   90.00
#
_symmetry.space_group_name_H-M   'P 1'
#
loop_
_entity.id
_entity.type
_entity.pdbx_description
1 polymer ?
#
loop_
_entity_poly.entity_id
_entity_poly.type
_entity_poly.pdbx_seq_one_letter_code
_entity_poly.pdbx_strand_id
1 'polypeptide(L)'
;PVASSDTPMVSALKLAKEWTEKWIQEHQYSYPPVVINISDGESTDGSILEISKDICSLATKDGNAMLWNCHLSGSNLPPVSFPSNETLLPEEKHASVMFLTSTVLPESMLAIAQEEYQNVSNGARAYVFNARLEDLIKLLDIGTRVAYSRVK
;
A
#
# COMPACT_ATOMS: atom_id res chain seq x y z
N PRO A 1 2.71 -17.24 7.66
CA PRO A 1 3.45 -16.50 8.71
C PRO A 1 2.79 -16.77 10.07
N VAL A 2 3.56 -16.87 11.15
CA VAL A 2 3.02 -17.00 12.53
C VAL A 2 3.50 -15.80 13.32
N ALA A 3 2.58 -15.03 13.91
CA ALA A 3 2.92 -13.93 14.80
C ALA A 3 3.36 -14.52 16.15
N SER A 4 4.63 -14.33 16.51
CA SER A 4 5.21 -14.83 17.77
C SER A 4 6.25 -13.82 18.28
N SER A 5 5.77 -12.61 18.62
CA SER A 5 6.57 -11.43 19.01
C SER A 5 7.41 -10.78 17.90
N ASP A 6 7.46 -11.40 16.73
CA ASP A 6 8.09 -10.89 15.51
C ASP A 6 7.05 -10.37 14.50
N THR A 7 7.50 -9.52 13.58
CA THR A 7 6.73 -9.01 12.44
C THR A 7 7.31 -9.59 11.14
N PRO A 8 6.98 -10.85 10.78
CA PRO A 8 7.52 -11.52 9.60
C PRO A 8 6.85 -11.01 8.30
N MET A 9 7.11 -9.74 7.98
CA MET A 9 6.46 -8.99 6.90
C MET A 9 6.85 -9.52 5.53
N VAL A 10 8.12 -9.89 5.31
CA VAL A 10 8.56 -10.50 4.03
C VAL A 10 7.81 -11.79 3.78
N SER A 11 7.66 -12.63 4.80
CA SER A 11 6.92 -13.89 4.71
C SER A 11 5.42 -13.67 4.45
N ALA A 12 4.83 -12.63 5.05
CA ALA A 12 3.44 -12.26 4.78
C ALA A 12 3.25 -11.77 3.34
N LEU A 13 4.14 -10.90 2.86
CA LEU A 13 4.12 -10.40 1.48
C LEU A 13 4.37 -11.51 0.45
N LYS A 14 5.20 -12.51 0.75
CA LYS A 14 5.37 -13.71 -0.09
C LYS A 14 4.06 -14.47 -0.26
N LEU A 15 3.34 -14.69 0.83
CA LEU A 15 2.03 -15.34 0.78
C LEU A 15 1.01 -14.51 0.00
N ALA A 16 1.00 -13.19 0.20
CA ALA A 16 0.15 -12.28 -0.56
C ALA A 16 0.48 -12.31 -2.07
N LYS A 17 1.76 -12.38 -2.43
CA LYS A 17 2.22 -12.53 -3.82
C LYS A 17 1.67 -13.82 -4.44
N GLU A 18 1.84 -14.96 -3.76
CA GLU A 18 1.35 -16.27 -4.25
C GLU A 18 -0.17 -16.25 -4.50
N TRP A 19 -0.94 -15.67 -3.59
CA TRP A 19 -2.39 -15.55 -3.76
C TRP A 19 -2.77 -14.60 -4.89
N THR A 20 -2.06 -13.47 -5.00
CA THR A 20 -2.28 -12.50 -6.07
C THR A 20 -1.99 -13.11 -7.44
N GLU A 21 -0.88 -13.83 -7.56
CA GLU A 21 -0.49 -14.51 -8.80
C GLU A 21 -1.54 -15.56 -9.21
N LYS A 22 -1.99 -16.39 -8.27
CA LYS A 22 -3.04 -17.38 -8.53
C LYS A 22 -4.36 -16.71 -8.97
N TRP A 23 -4.78 -15.65 -8.28
CA TRP A 23 -5.99 -14.90 -8.62
C TRP A 23 -5.91 -14.33 -10.03
N ILE A 24 -4.78 -13.73 -10.41
CA ILE A 24 -4.57 -13.15 -11.74
C ILE A 24 -4.65 -14.22 -12.83
N GLN A 25 -4.10 -15.41 -12.60
CA GLN A 25 -4.19 -16.53 -13.55
C GLN A 25 -5.64 -16.91 -13.86
N GLU A 26 -6.52 -16.87 -12.85
CA GLU A 26 -7.95 -17.20 -12.97
C GLU A 26 -8.78 -15.99 -13.49
N HIS A 27 -8.29 -14.77 -13.30
CA HIS A 27 -9.03 -13.52 -13.55
C HIS A 27 -8.24 -12.48 -14.37
N GLN A 28 -7.64 -12.90 -15.48
CA GLN A 28 -6.73 -12.05 -16.26
C GLN A 28 -7.34 -10.72 -16.78
N TYR A 29 -8.67 -10.61 -16.92
CA TYR A 29 -9.36 -9.40 -17.39
C TYR A 29 -9.95 -8.55 -16.25
N SER A 30 -9.65 -8.88 -14.99
CA SER A 30 -10.08 -8.09 -13.84
C SER A 30 -9.25 -6.81 -13.68
N TYR A 31 -9.79 -5.87 -12.89
CA TYR A 31 -9.03 -4.74 -12.39
C TYR A 31 -7.78 -5.24 -11.63
N PRO A 32 -6.63 -4.56 -11.70
CA PRO A 32 -5.40 -5.04 -11.08
C PRO A 32 -5.57 -5.19 -9.56
N PRO A 33 -5.11 -6.31 -8.97
CA PRO A 33 -5.20 -6.52 -7.52
C PRO A 33 -4.48 -5.45 -6.70
N VAL A 34 -5.07 -5.08 -5.56
CA VAL A 34 -4.46 -4.18 -4.58
C VAL A 34 -4.13 -4.98 -3.33
N VAL A 35 -2.84 -5.09 -3.03
CA VAL A 35 -2.34 -5.68 -1.78
C VAL A 35 -2.14 -4.56 -0.77
N ILE A 36 -2.85 -4.61 0.35
CA ILE A 36 -2.75 -3.62 1.42
C ILE A 36 -2.02 -4.25 2.61
N ASN A 37 -0.82 -3.76 2.89
CA ASN A 37 -0.01 -4.15 4.04
C ASN A 37 -0.26 -3.19 5.20
N ILE A 38 -0.76 -3.71 6.32
CA ILE A 38 -1.04 -2.93 7.53
C ILE A 38 -0.11 -3.47 8.62
N SER A 39 0.75 -2.61 9.16
CA SER A 39 1.74 -3.00 10.17
C SER A 39 1.95 -1.88 11.20
N ASP A 40 2.12 -2.25 12.46
CA ASP A 40 2.51 -1.38 13.58
C ASP A 40 4.01 -1.42 13.89
N GLY A 41 4.77 -2.25 13.16
CA GLY A 41 6.20 -2.43 13.40
C GLY A 41 7.01 -2.74 12.14
N GLU A 42 8.33 -2.86 12.35
CA GLU A 42 9.33 -3.16 11.33
C GLU A 42 9.30 -4.63 10.92
N SER A 43 9.59 -4.91 9.65
CA SER A 43 9.88 -6.26 9.16
C SER A 43 11.07 -6.90 9.89
N THR A 44 10.83 -7.95 10.67
CA THR A 44 11.87 -8.67 11.42
C THR A 44 12.52 -9.80 10.62
N ASP A 45 11.97 -10.14 9.45
CA ASP A 45 12.46 -11.22 8.58
C ASP A 45 13.15 -10.71 7.29
N GLY A 46 13.56 -9.44 7.28
CA GLY A 46 14.43 -8.85 6.26
C GLY A 46 13.81 -7.68 5.50
N SER A 47 14.50 -7.24 4.45
CA SER A 47 14.06 -6.13 3.60
C SER A 47 12.87 -6.52 2.73
N ILE A 48 11.84 -5.68 2.70
CA ILE A 48 10.65 -5.86 1.87
C ILE A 48 10.84 -5.37 0.42
N LEU A 49 11.96 -4.72 0.09
CA LEU A 49 12.18 -4.10 -1.22
C LEU A 49 11.97 -5.06 -2.41
N GLU A 50 12.58 -6.24 -2.36
CA GLU A 50 12.51 -7.20 -3.46
C GLU A 50 11.12 -7.84 -3.58
N ILE A 51 10.50 -8.23 -2.46
CA ILE A 51 9.16 -8.82 -2.50
C ILE A 51 8.09 -7.79 -2.93
N SER A 52 8.26 -6.52 -2.58
CA SER A 52 7.38 -5.44 -3.06
C SER A 52 7.48 -5.23 -4.56
N LYS A 53 8.69 -5.27 -5.14
CA LYS A 53 8.89 -5.22 -6.60
C LYS A 53 8.24 -6.40 -7.29
N ASP A 54 8.43 -7.60 -6.73
CA ASP A 54 7.81 -8.82 -7.25
C ASP A 54 6.29 -8.72 -7.31
N ILE A 55 5.64 -8.27 -6.23
CA ILE A 55 4.18 -8.05 -6.20
C ILE A 55 3.77 -7.06 -7.29
N CYS A 56 4.45 -5.91 -7.39
CA CYS A 56 4.13 -4.87 -8.37
C CYS A 56 4.47 -5.24 -9.83
N SER A 57 5.17 -6.37 -10.04
CA SER A 57 5.44 -6.91 -11.39
C SER A 57 4.33 -7.82 -11.90
N LEU A 58 3.47 -8.32 -11.01
CA LEU A 58 2.29 -9.09 -11.40
C LEU A 58 1.29 -8.17 -12.11
N ALA A 59 0.58 -8.68 -13.11
CA ALA A 59 -0.33 -7.85 -13.91
C ALA A 59 -1.54 -8.63 -14.42
N THR A 60 -2.70 -7.96 -14.40
CA THR A 60 -3.85 -8.32 -15.23
C THR A 60 -3.72 -7.63 -16.59
N LYS A 61 -4.69 -7.82 -17.48
CA LYS A 61 -4.78 -7.09 -18.75
C LYS A 61 -5.11 -5.60 -18.56
N ASP A 62 -5.58 -5.19 -17.37
CA ASP A 62 -5.89 -3.79 -17.03
C ASP A 62 -4.75 -3.09 -16.26
N GLY A 63 -3.62 -3.78 -16.03
CA GLY A 63 -2.42 -3.19 -15.44
C GLY A 63 -1.80 -4.00 -14.32
N ASN A 64 -0.84 -3.39 -13.63
CA ASN A 64 -0.03 -4.05 -12.62
C ASN A 64 -0.73 -4.06 -11.26
N ALA A 65 -0.52 -5.14 -10.51
CA ALA A 65 -0.89 -5.20 -9.11
C ALA A 65 -0.17 -4.09 -8.32
N MET A 66 -0.80 -3.65 -7.24
CA MET A 66 -0.34 -2.52 -6.44
C MET A 66 -0.06 -2.96 -5.00
N LEU A 67 0.96 -2.38 -4.39
CA LEU A 67 1.26 -2.53 -2.97
C LEU A 67 1.03 -1.21 -2.25
N TRP A 68 0.14 -1.26 -1.27
CA TRP A 68 -0.23 -0.14 -0.42
C TRP A 68 0.27 -0.43 0.98
N ASN A 69 0.88 0.57 1.64
CA ASN A 69 1.36 0.40 3.01
C ASN A 69 0.62 1.35 3.96
N CYS A 70 0.13 0.80 5.06
CA CYS A 70 -0.44 1.52 6.18
C CYS A 70 0.41 1.23 7.41
N HIS A 71 1.16 2.23 7.85
CA HIS A 71 2.04 2.15 8.99
C HIS A 71 1.36 2.72 10.23
N LEU A 72 1.03 1.86 11.19
CA LEU A 72 0.44 2.21 12.48
C LEU A 72 1.56 2.48 13.51
N SER A 73 2.28 3.58 13.34
CA SER A 73 3.37 3.94 14.26
C SER A 73 2.84 4.15 15.69
N GLY A 74 3.54 3.65 16.70
CA GLY A 74 3.28 3.99 18.11
C GLY A 74 3.74 5.39 18.53
N SER A 75 4.21 6.21 17.57
CA SER A 75 4.71 7.56 17.83
C SER A 75 3.60 8.60 17.99
N ASN A 76 3.91 9.69 18.68
CA ASN A 76 3.03 10.87 18.79
C ASN A 76 3.15 11.82 17.58
N LEU A 77 3.77 11.38 16.49
CA LEU A 77 3.94 12.19 15.29
C LEU A 77 2.61 12.34 14.54
N PRO A 78 2.35 13.45 13.85
CA PRO A 78 1.11 13.61 13.10
C PRO A 78 1.01 12.57 11.97
N PRO A 79 -0.22 12.15 11.59
CA PRO A 79 -0.42 11.26 10.45
C PRO A 79 0.01 11.93 9.16
N VAL A 80 0.54 11.14 8.23
CA VAL A 80 0.88 11.58 6.87
C VAL A 80 0.19 10.65 5.89
N SER A 81 -0.70 11.20 5.06
CA SER A 81 -1.50 10.43 4.12
C SER A 81 -1.13 10.79 2.69
N PHE A 82 -0.77 9.77 1.91
CA PHE A 82 -0.43 9.88 0.49
C PHE A 82 0.68 10.90 0.15
N PRO A 83 1.85 10.85 0.83
CA PRO A 83 2.97 11.73 0.52
C PRO A 83 3.47 11.49 -0.91
N SER A 84 3.96 12.53 -1.58
CA SER A 84 4.54 12.43 -2.93
C SER A 84 6.05 12.26 -2.94
N ASN A 85 6.73 12.52 -1.82
CA ASN A 85 8.18 12.41 -1.71
C ASN A 85 8.60 12.17 -0.24
N GLU A 86 9.83 11.74 -0.05
CA GLU A 86 10.37 11.35 1.27
C GLU A 86 10.52 12.52 2.25
N THR A 87 10.64 13.78 1.79
CA THR A 87 10.83 14.92 2.70
C THR A 87 9.58 15.26 3.49
N LEU A 88 8.43 14.72 3.09
CA LEU A 88 7.16 14.82 3.78
C LEU A 88 7.00 13.75 4.88
N LEU A 89 7.93 12.79 4.95
CA LEU A 89 7.91 11.76 5.97
C LEU A 89 8.52 12.28 7.28
N PRO A 90 8.02 11.83 8.43
CA PRO A 90 8.72 12.08 9.68
C PRO A 90 10.06 11.35 9.70
N GLU A 91 10.96 11.80 10.57
CA GLU A 91 12.24 11.13 10.86
C GLU A 91 12.02 9.83 11.65
N GLU A 92 11.39 8.85 11.00
CA GLU A 92 11.24 7.50 11.52
C GLU A 92 11.95 6.53 10.57
N LYS A 93 12.85 5.71 11.13
CA LYS A 93 13.78 4.85 10.39
C LYS A 93 13.13 3.96 9.34
N HIS A 94 11.85 3.58 9.52
CA HIS A 94 11.15 2.61 8.67
C HIS A 94 10.12 3.24 7.74
N ALA A 95 9.75 4.50 7.97
CA ALA A 95 8.77 5.19 7.14
C ALA A 95 9.25 5.28 5.68
N SER A 96 10.55 5.51 5.47
CA SER A 96 11.14 5.58 4.11
C SER A 96 11.01 4.28 3.33
N VAL A 97 11.23 3.11 3.96
CA VAL A 97 11.17 1.82 3.25
C VAL A 97 9.72 1.49 2.87
N MET A 98 8.77 1.67 3.78
CA MET A 98 7.35 1.45 3.49
C MET A 98 6.83 2.45 2.45
N PHE A 99 7.27 3.71 2.52
CA PHE A 99 6.98 4.70 1.49
C PHE A 99 7.53 4.29 0.11
N LEU A 100 8.82 3.96 0.04
CA LEU A 100 9.51 3.62 -1.22
C LEU A 100 8.92 2.39 -1.91
N THR A 101 8.43 1.43 -1.13
CA THR A 101 7.79 0.21 -1.62
C THR A 101 6.32 0.37 -1.95
N SER A 102 5.70 1.48 -1.52
CA SER A 102 4.31 1.77 -1.87
C SER A 102 4.18 2.25 -3.31
N THR A 103 3.15 1.77 -4.01
CA THR A 103 2.87 2.12 -5.40
C THR A 103 2.51 3.60 -5.54
N VAL A 104 2.97 4.25 -6.62
CA VAL A 104 2.49 5.60 -6.99
C VAL A 104 1.03 5.49 -7.42
N LEU A 105 0.16 6.34 -6.89
CA LEU A 105 -1.26 6.31 -7.20
C LEU A 105 -1.51 6.52 -8.70
N PRO A 106 -2.28 5.64 -9.37
CA PRO A 106 -2.82 5.93 -10.69
C PRO A 106 -3.70 7.18 -10.65
N GLU A 107 -3.79 7.90 -11.78
CA GLU A 107 -4.53 9.17 -11.89
C GLU A 107 -5.96 9.11 -11.32
N SER A 108 -6.68 8.01 -11.59
CA SER A 108 -8.03 7.80 -11.04
C SER A 108 -8.07 7.70 -9.52
N MET A 109 -7.06 7.08 -8.90
CA MET A 109 -6.98 6.96 -7.44
C MET A 109 -6.44 8.25 -6.81
N LEU A 110 -5.55 8.95 -7.53
CA LEU A 110 -5.04 10.25 -7.12
C LEU A 110 -6.17 11.29 -7.01
N ALA A 111 -7.05 11.36 -8.02
CA ALA A 111 -8.21 12.26 -8.01
C ALA A 111 -9.12 11.98 -6.80
N ILE A 112 -9.41 10.71 -6.53
CA ILE A 112 -10.17 10.29 -5.35
C ILE A 112 -9.46 10.70 -4.05
N ALA A 113 -8.15 10.48 -3.95
CA ALA A 113 -7.38 10.87 -2.77
C ALA A 113 -7.40 12.40 -2.55
N GLN A 114 -7.41 13.20 -3.62
CA GLN A 114 -7.52 14.66 -3.56
C GLN A 114 -8.91 15.15 -3.11
N GLU A 115 -9.96 14.38 -3.33
CA GLU A 115 -11.29 14.67 -2.77
C GLU A 115 -11.32 14.44 -1.25
N GLU A 116 -10.63 13.40 -0.78
CA GLU A 116 -10.63 12.98 0.63
C GLU A 116 -9.61 13.69 1.52
N TYR A 117 -8.56 14.28 0.92
CA TYR A 117 -7.41 14.87 1.58
C TYR A 117 -6.96 16.17 0.90
N GLN A 118 -6.66 17.20 1.70
CA GLN A 118 -6.34 18.53 1.19
C GLN A 118 -4.95 18.68 0.54
N ASN A 119 -3.98 17.81 0.87
CA ASN A 119 -2.56 18.00 0.54
C ASN A 119 -1.97 16.89 -0.36
N VAL A 120 -2.81 16.25 -1.19
CA VAL A 120 -2.35 15.18 -2.08
C VAL A 120 -1.91 15.77 -3.43
N SER A 121 -0.66 15.51 -3.80
CA SER A 121 -0.03 16.05 -5.00
C SER A 121 0.33 14.95 -6.01
N ASN A 122 0.62 15.35 -7.25
CA ASN A 122 1.08 14.42 -8.28
C ASN A 122 2.31 13.63 -7.80
N GLY A 123 2.34 12.34 -8.11
CA GLY A 123 3.37 11.42 -7.60
C GLY A 123 3.11 10.91 -6.18
N ALA A 124 1.97 11.23 -5.57
CA ALA A 124 1.54 10.64 -4.31
C ALA A 124 1.64 9.11 -4.36
N ARG A 125 2.21 8.53 -3.30
CA ARG A 125 2.29 7.08 -3.12
C ARG A 125 1.19 6.60 -2.20
N ALA A 126 0.78 5.35 -2.40
CA ALA A 126 -0.20 4.64 -1.60
C ALA A 126 0.35 4.26 -0.21
N TYR A 127 0.76 5.28 0.54
CA TYR A 127 1.37 5.16 1.85
C TYR A 127 0.62 6.05 2.84
N VAL A 128 0.29 5.49 4.00
CA VAL A 128 -0.22 6.25 5.14
C VAL A 128 0.65 5.93 6.34
N PHE A 129 1.18 6.97 6.97
CA PHE A 129 1.96 6.92 8.20
C PHE A 129 1.12 7.37 9.39
N ASN A 130 1.29 6.68 10.52
CA ASN A 130 0.55 6.85 11.77
C ASN A 130 -0.96 6.97 11.56
N ALA A 131 -1.50 6.06 10.75
CA ALA A 131 -2.90 6.10 10.34
C ALA A 131 -3.82 6.03 11.57
N ARG A 132 -4.74 6.97 11.68
CA ARG A 132 -5.88 6.84 12.60
C ARG A 132 -6.94 5.93 11.99
N LEU A 133 -7.95 5.56 12.77
CA LEU A 133 -9.06 4.75 12.28
C LEU A 133 -9.72 5.37 11.02
N GLU A 134 -9.88 6.69 11.01
CA GLU A 134 -10.41 7.43 9.85
C GLU A 134 -9.52 7.30 8.60
N ASP A 135 -8.19 7.36 8.77
CA ASP A 135 -7.24 7.23 7.66
C ASP A 135 -7.22 5.82 7.10
N LEU A 136 -7.31 4.81 7.97
CA LEU A 136 -7.39 3.42 7.56
C LEU A 136 -8.68 3.15 6.76
N ILE A 137 -9.82 3.66 7.22
CA ILE A 137 -11.09 3.51 6.50
C ILE A 137 -11.00 4.18 5.13
N LYS A 138 -10.46 5.41 5.06
CA LYS A 138 -10.26 6.11 3.79
C LYS A 138 -9.31 5.38 2.86
N LEU A 139 -8.19 4.88 3.35
CA LEU A 139 -7.25 4.07 2.57
C LEU A 139 -7.96 2.87 1.92
N LEU A 140 -8.78 2.15 2.70
CA LEU A 140 -9.56 1.01 2.19
C LEU A 140 -10.61 1.44 1.17
N ASP A 141 -11.31 2.55 1.38
CA ASP A 141 -12.29 3.10 0.42
C ASP A 141 -11.59 3.45 -0.90
N ILE A 142 -10.52 4.24 -0.88
CA ILE A 142 -9.80 4.66 -2.08
C ILE A 142 -9.25 3.45 -2.84
N GLY A 143 -8.67 2.47 -2.12
CA GLY A 143 -8.11 1.26 -2.71
C GLY A 143 -9.13 0.34 -3.37
N THR A 144 -10.41 0.44 -3.01
CA THR A 144 -11.48 -0.42 -3.51
C THR A 144 -12.48 0.30 -4.43
N ARG A 145 -12.66 1.62 -4.29
CA ARG A 145 -13.67 2.43 -5.01
C ARG A 145 -13.48 2.43 -6.53
N VAL A 146 -12.24 2.41 -7.02
CA VAL A 146 -11.96 2.38 -8.47
C VAL A 146 -12.37 1.06 -9.10
N ALA A 147 -12.27 -0.06 -8.37
CA ALA A 147 -12.75 -1.34 -8.86
C ALA A 147 -14.28 -1.32 -9.04
N TYR A 148 -15.02 -0.60 -8.18
CA TYR A 148 -16.48 -0.49 -8.27
C TYR A 148 -16.96 0.50 -9.33
N SER A 149 -16.27 1.63 -9.55
CA SER A 149 -16.73 2.66 -10.49
C SER A 149 -16.64 2.25 -11.96
N ARG A 150 -15.82 1.23 -12.29
CA ARG A 150 -15.62 0.70 -13.65
C ARG A 150 -16.57 -0.45 -14.04
N VAL A 151 -17.39 -0.95 -13.11
CA VAL A 151 -18.32 -2.08 -13.33
C VAL A 151 -19.74 -1.59 -13.72
N LYS A 152 -19.94 -0.28 -13.88
CA LYS A 152 -21.18 0.31 -14.43
C LYS A 152 -21.01 0.64 -15.91
#